data_AF-A0A4Q3IZS0-F1
#
_entry.id   AF-A0A4Q3IZS0-F1
#
_cell.length_a   1.000
_cell.length_b   1.000
_cell.length_c   1.000
_cell.angle_alpha   90.00
_cell.angle_beta   90.00
_cell.angle_gamma   90.00
#
_symmetry.space_group_name_H-M   'P 1'
#
loop_
_entity.id
_entity.type
_entity.pdbx_description
1 polymer ?
#
loop_
_entity_poly.entity_id
_entity_poly.type
_entity_poly.pdbx_seq_one_letter_code
_entity_poly.pdbx_strand_id
1 'polypeptide(L)'
;MDDVNAELDKLGVDVVHASSGGFDGYSLKAAPLYQVPLAKALKDSGFKSIAVGLIDDPTDAERIVTSGEADLVAFARGALEDPNWPIHAHHTLDGGGDVYDLWPKQARNRIKDKDRALGLRQAS
;
A
#
# COMPACT_ATOMS: atom_id res chain seq x y z
N MET A 1 -1.86 4.99 -26.76
CA MET A 1 -2.44 4.45 -25.51
C MET A 1 -3.86 4.01 -25.76
N ASP A 2 -4.64 4.82 -26.47
CA ASP A 2 -6.07 4.62 -26.77
C ASP A 2 -6.42 3.24 -27.34
N ASP A 3 -5.60 2.71 -28.27
CA ASP A 3 -5.81 1.36 -28.80
C ASP A 3 -5.65 0.26 -27.75
N VAL A 4 -4.61 0.35 -26.90
CA VAL A 4 -4.37 -0.61 -25.81
C VAL A 4 -5.47 -0.54 -24.78
N ASN A 5 -5.89 0.67 -24.43
CA ASN A 5 -6.97 0.93 -23.49
C ASN A 5 -8.29 0.27 -23.97
N ALA A 6 -8.65 0.49 -25.23
CA ALA A 6 -9.86 -0.09 -25.81
C ALA A 6 -9.82 -1.63 -25.87
N GLU A 7 -8.65 -2.24 -26.10
CA GLU A 7 -8.52 -3.70 -26.07
C GLU A 7 -8.63 -4.26 -24.64
N LEU A 8 -8.03 -3.60 -23.64
CA LEU A 8 -8.14 -4.02 -22.24
C LEU A 8 -9.59 -3.92 -21.73
N ASP A 9 -10.32 -2.88 -22.14
CA ASP A 9 -11.74 -2.73 -21.80
C ASP A 9 -12.59 -3.86 -22.38
N LYS A 10 -12.36 -4.24 -23.65
CA LYS A 10 -13.04 -5.38 -24.28
C LYS A 10 -12.76 -6.71 -23.57
N LEU A 11 -11.58 -6.85 -22.97
CA LEU A 11 -11.19 -8.01 -22.18
C LEU A 11 -11.73 -7.97 -20.74
N GLY A 12 -12.37 -6.88 -20.32
CA GLY A 12 -12.96 -6.72 -18.99
C GLY A 12 -11.92 -6.49 -17.89
N VAL A 13 -10.82 -5.80 -18.20
CA VAL A 13 -9.79 -5.47 -17.20
C VAL A 13 -10.26 -4.30 -16.31
N ASP A 14 -10.45 -4.57 -15.02
CA ASP A 14 -10.93 -3.56 -14.06
C ASP A 14 -9.83 -2.63 -13.51
N VAL A 15 -8.60 -3.15 -13.38
CA VAL A 15 -7.48 -2.46 -12.72
C VAL A 15 -6.15 -2.97 -13.27
N VAL A 16 -5.19 -2.08 -13.43
CA VAL A 16 -3.83 -2.42 -13.89
C VAL A 16 -2.82 -2.24 -12.75
N HIS A 17 -2.08 -3.29 -12.44
CA HIS A 17 -0.98 -3.25 -11.48
C HIS A 17 0.33 -2.96 -12.22
N ALA A 18 0.84 -1.74 -12.08
CA ALA A 18 2.01 -1.28 -12.82
C ALA A 18 3.31 -1.73 -12.14
N SER A 19 4.18 -2.40 -12.90
CA SER A 19 5.56 -2.69 -12.50
C SER A 19 6.51 -2.42 -13.66
N SER A 20 7.80 -2.65 -13.47
CA SER A 20 8.84 -2.38 -14.45
C SER A 20 9.99 -3.38 -14.34
N GLY A 21 10.71 -3.57 -15.45
CA GLY A 21 11.88 -4.42 -15.51
C GLY A 21 11.58 -5.91 -15.69
N GLY A 22 12.58 -6.75 -15.40
CA GLY A 22 12.47 -8.21 -15.46
C GLY A 22 12.76 -8.83 -16.83
N PHE A 23 13.07 -8.03 -17.84
CA PHE A 23 13.47 -8.48 -19.18
C PHE A 23 14.88 -7.96 -19.55
N ASP A 24 15.64 -8.76 -20.28
CA ASP A 24 16.93 -8.43 -20.93
C ASP A 24 17.93 -7.59 -20.10
N GLY A 25 18.49 -8.17 -19.04
CA GLY A 25 19.57 -7.53 -18.28
C GLY A 25 19.20 -6.20 -17.60
N TYR A 26 17.90 -5.88 -17.55
CA TYR A 26 17.42 -4.64 -16.96
C TYR A 26 17.87 -4.53 -15.50
N SER A 27 18.68 -3.49 -15.24
CA SER A 27 19.06 -3.10 -13.89
C SER A 27 18.34 -1.82 -13.54
N LEU A 28 17.73 -1.81 -12.37
CA LEU A 28 17.14 -0.62 -11.79
C LEU A 28 17.64 -0.49 -10.37
N LYS A 29 18.00 0.74 -9.99
CA LYS A 29 18.23 1.09 -8.59
C LYS A 29 16.89 1.22 -7.89
N ALA A 30 16.52 0.21 -7.09
CA ALA A 30 15.35 0.30 -6.24
C ALA A 30 15.51 1.44 -5.23
N ALA A 31 14.48 2.25 -5.08
CA ALA A 31 14.35 3.32 -4.10
C ALA A 31 12.88 3.43 -3.68
N PRO A 32 12.53 4.05 -2.55
CA PRO A 32 11.13 4.27 -2.19
C PRO A 32 10.33 4.91 -3.34
N LEU A 33 9.10 4.43 -3.54
CA LEU A 33 8.09 5.01 -4.45
C LEU A 33 8.45 4.97 -5.95
N TYR A 34 9.50 4.27 -6.35
CA TYR A 34 10.07 4.38 -7.70
C TYR A 34 9.15 3.98 -8.86
N GLN A 35 8.08 3.22 -8.61
CA GLN A 35 7.10 2.80 -9.64
C GLN A 35 5.78 3.56 -9.55
N VAL A 36 5.60 4.43 -8.54
CA VAL A 36 4.39 5.26 -8.41
C VAL A 36 4.11 6.09 -9.67
N PRO A 37 5.12 6.68 -10.36
CA PRO A 37 4.86 7.39 -11.62
C PRO A 37 4.24 6.52 -12.72
N LEU A 38 4.47 5.21 -12.73
CA LEU A 38 3.86 4.29 -13.70
C LEU A 38 2.37 4.08 -13.41
N ALA A 39 2.02 3.89 -12.13
CA ALA A 39 0.63 3.80 -11.70
C ALA A 39 -0.13 5.10 -11.96
N LYS A 40 0.52 6.25 -11.75
CA LYS A 40 -0.05 7.56 -12.09
C LYS A 40 -0.28 7.73 -13.59
N ALA A 41 0.67 7.31 -14.43
CA ALA A 41 0.50 7.40 -15.88
C ALA A 41 -0.72 6.59 -16.37
N LEU A 42 -1.04 5.48 -15.71
CA LEU A 42 -2.26 4.71 -15.97
C LEU A 42 -3.52 5.42 -15.47
N LYS A 43 -3.48 6.05 -14.28
CA LYS A 43 -4.58 6.91 -13.79
C LYS A 43 -4.89 8.02 -14.79
N ASP A 44 -3.85 8.71 -15.24
CA ASP A 44 -3.97 9.85 -16.15
C ASP A 44 -4.47 9.41 -17.55
N SER A 45 -4.34 8.12 -17.91
CA SER A 45 -4.89 7.55 -19.15
C SER A 45 -6.31 7.00 -19.02
N GLY A 46 -6.93 7.11 -17.83
CA GLY A 46 -8.31 6.69 -17.56
C GLY A 46 -8.46 5.32 -16.90
N PHE A 47 -7.37 4.60 -16.62
CA PHE A 47 -7.42 3.31 -15.94
C PHE A 47 -7.46 3.47 -14.42
N LYS A 48 -8.08 2.49 -13.75
CA LYS A 48 -7.77 2.26 -12.35
C LYS A 48 -6.39 1.61 -12.22
N SER A 49 -5.61 2.02 -11.22
CA SER A 49 -4.25 1.50 -11.06
C SER A 49 -3.89 1.10 -9.64
N ILE A 50 -2.94 0.17 -9.54
CA ILE A 50 -2.29 -0.23 -8.29
C ILE A 50 -0.84 0.23 -8.33
N ALA A 51 -0.43 1.04 -7.35
CA ALA A 51 0.96 1.45 -7.14
C ALA A 51 1.73 0.42 -6.33
N VAL A 52 3.03 0.28 -6.61
CA VAL A 52 3.95 -0.61 -5.90
C VAL A 52 5.35 -0.01 -5.91
N GLY A 53 6.30 -0.64 -5.21
CA GLY A 53 7.72 -0.29 -5.26
C GLY A 53 8.22 0.40 -4.00
N LEU A 54 8.54 -0.42 -2.98
CA LEU A 54 9.10 0.03 -1.69
C LEU A 54 8.24 1.12 -1.02
N ILE A 55 6.94 0.85 -0.89
CA ILE A 55 5.97 1.73 -0.24
C ILE A 55 5.72 1.18 1.18
N ASP A 56 6.62 1.48 2.11
CA ASP A 56 6.57 0.98 3.50
C ASP A 56 6.10 2.04 4.53
N ASP A 57 6.18 3.32 4.20
CA ASP A 57 5.67 4.40 5.06
C ASP A 57 4.13 4.50 4.89
N PRO A 58 3.35 4.36 5.98
CA PRO A 58 1.89 4.56 5.95
C PRO A 58 1.48 5.92 5.37
N THR A 59 2.26 6.98 5.62
CA THR A 59 1.99 8.33 5.14
C THR A 59 2.13 8.41 3.62
N ASP A 60 3.12 7.71 3.05
CA ASP A 60 3.28 7.64 1.59
C ASP A 60 2.13 6.85 0.96
N ALA A 61 1.72 5.73 1.57
CA ALA A 61 0.60 4.93 1.09
C ALA A 61 -0.71 5.75 1.08
N GLU A 62 -1.01 6.45 2.18
CA GLU A 62 -2.16 7.34 2.30
C GLU A 62 -2.12 8.46 1.25
N ARG A 63 -0.96 9.12 1.10
CA ARG A 63 -0.76 10.21 0.13
C ARG A 63 -1.04 9.73 -1.29
N ILE A 64 -0.54 8.56 -1.69
CA ILE A 64 -0.72 8.02 -3.06
C ILE A 64 -2.20 7.85 -3.40
N VAL A 65 -2.99 7.32 -2.46
CA VAL A 65 -4.42 7.09 -2.69
C VAL A 65 -5.19 8.41 -2.66
N THR A 66 -4.95 9.24 -1.65
CA THR A 66 -5.67 10.51 -1.45
C THR A 66 -5.35 11.57 -2.49
N SER A 67 -4.13 11.58 -3.06
CA SER A 67 -3.76 12.48 -4.16
C SER A 67 -4.24 12.01 -5.54
N GLY A 68 -4.79 10.79 -5.62
CA GLY A 68 -5.23 10.18 -6.89
C GLY A 68 -4.09 9.67 -7.77
N GLU A 69 -2.88 9.47 -7.22
CA GLU A 69 -1.74 8.86 -7.92
C GLU A 69 -1.97 7.38 -8.24
N ALA A 70 -2.77 6.68 -7.44
CA ALA A 70 -3.28 5.34 -7.73
C ALA A 70 -4.60 5.09 -6.98
N ASP A 71 -5.36 4.06 -7.38
CA ASP A 71 -6.57 3.65 -6.66
C ASP A 71 -6.26 2.70 -5.49
N LEU A 72 -5.15 1.96 -5.60
CA LEU A 72 -4.70 1.00 -4.60
C LEU A 72 -3.18 1.04 -4.45
N VAL A 73 -2.70 0.58 -3.30
CA VAL A 73 -1.27 0.35 -3.02
C VAL A 73 -1.05 -1.13 -2.76
N ALA A 74 -0.11 -1.74 -3.49
CA ALA A 74 0.33 -3.11 -3.25
C ALA A 74 1.52 -3.12 -2.28
N PHE A 75 1.41 -3.99 -1.27
CA PHE A 75 2.39 -4.14 -0.22
C PHE A 75 3.01 -5.54 -0.27
N ALA A 76 4.34 -5.63 -0.38
CA ALA A 76 5.04 -6.89 -0.65
C ALA A 76 6.13 -7.20 0.39
N ARG A 77 7.34 -6.66 0.23
CA ARG A 77 8.47 -6.97 1.13
C ARG A 77 8.19 -6.56 2.57
N GLY A 78 7.61 -5.39 2.79
CA GLY A 78 7.18 -4.98 4.12
C GLY A 78 6.11 -5.90 4.73
N ALA A 79 5.30 -6.61 3.93
CA ALA A 79 4.33 -7.59 4.44
C ALA A 79 5.01 -8.88 4.93
N LEU A 80 6.17 -9.22 4.36
CA LEU A 80 6.99 -10.35 4.82
C LEU A 80 7.70 -10.02 6.13
N GLU A 81 8.14 -8.76 6.28
CA GLU A 81 8.81 -8.28 7.49
C GLU A 81 7.81 -8.05 8.64
N ASP A 82 6.68 -7.40 8.34
CA ASP A 82 5.61 -7.11 9.28
C ASP A 82 4.23 -7.49 8.71
N PRO A 83 3.72 -8.70 9.02
CA PRO A 83 2.41 -9.13 8.54
C PRO A 83 1.25 -8.35 9.18
N ASN A 84 1.49 -7.60 10.27
CA ASN A 84 0.47 -6.75 10.90
C ASN A 84 0.60 -5.28 10.46
N TRP A 85 1.42 -4.99 9.44
CA TRP A 85 1.64 -3.63 8.93
C TRP A 85 0.34 -2.85 8.70
N PRO A 86 -0.76 -3.40 8.13
CA PRO A 86 -1.99 -2.63 7.95
C PRO A 86 -2.58 -2.08 9.27
N ILE A 87 -2.46 -2.84 10.36
CA ILE A 87 -2.92 -2.41 11.69
C ILE A 87 -2.01 -1.32 12.22
N HIS A 88 -0.69 -1.46 12.06
CA HIS A 88 0.27 -0.44 12.46
C HIS A 88 0.12 0.85 11.64
N ALA A 89 -0.11 0.73 10.34
CA ALA A 89 -0.39 1.84 9.43
C ALA A 89 -1.64 2.61 9.87
N HIS A 90 -2.74 1.89 10.15
CA HIS A 90 -3.95 2.49 10.71
C HIS A 90 -3.67 3.29 11.99
N HIS A 91 -2.88 2.75 12.93
CA HIS A 91 -2.54 3.48 14.16
C HIS A 91 -1.71 4.74 13.89
N THR A 92 -0.77 4.69 12.94
CA THR A 92 0.04 5.84 12.55
C THR A 92 -0.85 6.95 11.94
N LEU A 93 -1.88 6.56 11.18
CA LEU A 93 -2.73 7.50 10.43
C LEU A 93 -3.91 8.06 11.26
N ASP A 94 -4.61 7.23 12.05
CA ASP A 94 -5.90 7.61 12.65
C ASP A 94 -5.82 8.28 14.03
N GLY A 95 -4.64 8.33 14.67
CA GLY A 95 -4.29 9.26 15.77
C GLY A 95 -5.18 9.33 17.04
N GLY A 96 -6.29 8.59 17.14
CA GLY A 96 -7.27 8.77 18.24
C GLY A 96 -8.35 7.69 18.40
N GLY A 97 -8.28 6.57 17.67
CA GLY A 97 -9.19 5.42 17.81
C GLY A 97 -8.75 4.36 18.84
N ASP A 98 -9.56 3.32 19.07
CA ASP A 98 -9.11 2.13 19.81
C ASP A 98 -8.06 1.40 18.98
N VAL A 99 -6.77 1.61 19.28
CA VAL A 99 -5.61 0.96 18.64
C VAL A 99 -5.57 -0.58 18.76
N TYR A 100 -6.66 -1.21 19.14
CA TYR A 100 -6.82 -2.65 19.26
C TYR A 100 -8.11 -3.18 18.59
N ASP A 101 -8.80 -2.36 17.80
CA ASP A 101 -10.06 -2.72 17.14
C ASP A 101 -9.87 -3.59 15.88
N LEU A 102 -8.82 -3.33 15.10
CA LEU A 102 -8.45 -4.11 13.90
C LEU A 102 -7.67 -5.39 14.23
N TRP A 103 -7.23 -5.56 15.47
CA TRP A 103 -6.58 -6.81 15.90
C TRP A 103 -7.58 -7.97 15.93
N PRO A 104 -7.19 -9.18 15.47
CA PRO A 104 -8.02 -10.37 15.63
C PRO A 104 -8.44 -10.59 17.09
N LYS A 105 -9.70 -10.98 17.32
CA LYS A 105 -10.25 -11.17 18.68
C LYS A 105 -9.41 -12.07 19.58
N GLN A 106 -8.69 -13.02 18.98
CA GLN A 106 -7.82 -13.98 19.65
C GLN A 106 -6.51 -13.33 20.14
N ALA A 107 -6.03 -12.29 19.45
CA ALA A 107 -4.76 -11.62 19.73
C ALA A 107 -4.93 -10.29 20.48
N ARG A 108 -6.04 -9.56 20.26
CA ARG A 108 -6.19 -8.17 20.70
C ARG A 108 -5.85 -7.94 22.17
N ASN A 109 -6.36 -8.77 23.09
CA ASN A 109 -6.11 -8.62 24.52
C ASN A 109 -4.66 -8.94 24.89
N ARG A 110 -4.05 -9.95 24.27
CA ARG A 110 -2.66 -10.33 24.53
C ARG A 110 -1.68 -9.24 24.09
N ILE A 111 -1.95 -8.60 22.95
CA ILE A 111 -1.15 -7.48 22.47
C ILE A 111 -1.34 -6.27 23.37
N LYS A 112 -2.59 -5.93 23.71
CA LYS A 112 -2.92 -4.84 24.64
C LYS A 112 -2.26 -4.99 26.01
N ASP A 113 -2.29 -6.18 26.58
CA ASP A 113 -1.66 -6.46 27.88
C ASP A 113 -0.13 -6.32 27.80
N LYS A 114 0.48 -6.84 26.73
CA LYS A 114 1.92 -6.69 26.46
C LYS A 114 2.31 -5.21 26.35
N ASP A 115 1.57 -4.43 25.58
CA ASP A 115 1.87 -3.01 25.36
C ASP A 115 1.72 -2.19 26.62
N ARG A 116 0.68 -2.45 27.40
CA ARG A 116 0.50 -1.86 28.72
C ARG A 116 1.70 -2.14 29.62
N ALA A 117 2.17 -3.39 29.67
CA ALA A 117 3.32 -3.77 30.48
C ALA A 117 4.62 -3.11 30.01
N LEU A 118 4.74 -2.80 28.71
CA LEU A 118 5.90 -2.13 28.11
C LEU A 118 5.78 -0.61 28.03
N GLY A 119 4.66 -0.01 28.46
CA GLY A 119 4.43 1.42 28.30
C GLY A 119 4.26 1.89 26.85
N LEU A 120 3.92 0.99 25.93
CA LEU A 120 3.73 1.30 24.51
C LEU A 120 2.27 1.67 24.21
N ARG A 121 2.03 2.47 23.17
CA ARG A 121 0.70 2.75 22.60
C ARG A 121 -0.34 3.16 23.66
N GLN A 122 0.10 3.94 24.65
CA GLN A 122 -0.75 4.49 25.69
C GLN A 122 -1.59 5.61 25.06
N ALA A 123 -2.91 5.60 25.31
CA ALA A 123 -3.76 6.71 24.92
C ALA A 123 -3.31 7.97 25.68
N SER A 124 -3.18 9.09 24.96
CA SER A 124 -2.89 10.41 25.50
C SER A 124 -3.92 10.88 26.52
#